data_AF-A0A933SCE1-F1
#
_entry.id   AF-A0A933SCE1-F1
#
_cell.length_a   1.000
_cell.length_b   1.000
_cell.length_c   1.000
_cell.angle_alpha   90.00
_cell.angle_beta   90.00
_cell.angle_gamma   90.00
#
_symmetry.space_group_name_H-M   'P 1'
#
loop_
_entity.id
_entity.type
_entity.pdbx_description
1 polymer ?
#
loop_
_entity_poly.entity_id
_entity_poly.type
_entity_poly.pdbx_seq_one_letter_code
_entity_poly.pdbx_strand_id
1 'polypeptide(L)'
;MTHRRSFVLVLVLALVAAAATAVPARALESSRVLERELGSSGRAEAHLRYATAGMGGGARTVNALLALELPERARLDVTSTGEKIVTRPDGGEWLQPSLRQMLKFRPQQAAAALRWWKVLLGDDSRARERRTGEHTYVVTLLGPGGAPEDSAEVTLNSRGLPLRLAAPAGSPDAQVYRLEGWRFMRPRGPAGFKLAAPAGYEVVSLP
;
A
#
# COMPACT_ATOMS: atom_id res chain seq x y z
N MET A 1 -57.05 -7.97 -36.13
CA MET A 1 -57.62 -6.68 -35.72
C MET A 1 -57.84 -6.70 -34.21
N THR A 2 -57.81 -5.52 -33.59
CA THR A 2 -58.07 -5.21 -32.16
C THR A 2 -57.01 -5.55 -31.10
N HIS A 3 -55.99 -4.67 -31.08
CA HIS A 3 -55.37 -4.02 -29.92
C HIS A 3 -55.20 -4.80 -28.59
N ARG A 4 -53.98 -5.28 -28.35
CA ARG A 4 -53.44 -5.43 -26.99
C ARG A 4 -53.02 -4.06 -26.47
N ARG A 5 -53.91 -3.45 -25.68
CA ARG A 5 -53.62 -2.36 -24.74
C ARG A 5 -52.81 -2.92 -23.58
N SER A 6 -51.82 -2.16 -23.09
CA SER A 6 -51.26 -2.13 -21.72
C SER A 6 -49.82 -1.60 -21.81
N PHE A 7 -49.31 -0.67 -21.00
CA PHE A 7 -49.85 0.14 -19.91
C PHE A 7 -48.77 1.22 -19.71
N VAL A 8 -49.12 2.50 -19.79
CA VAL A 8 -48.30 3.57 -19.20
C VAL A 8 -48.70 3.61 -17.73
N LEU A 9 -47.76 3.35 -16.83
CA LEU A 9 -47.94 3.66 -15.41
C LEU A 9 -46.68 4.36 -14.89
N VAL A 10 -46.80 5.68 -14.75
CA VAL A 10 -45.96 6.51 -13.89
C VAL A 10 -46.63 6.49 -12.52
N LEU A 11 -45.95 6.00 -11.47
CA LEU A 11 -46.23 6.47 -10.11
C LEU A 11 -45.03 6.27 -9.18
N VAL A 12 -44.65 7.40 -8.60
CA VAL A 12 -43.68 7.64 -7.54
C VAL A 12 -44.12 6.95 -6.24
N LEU A 13 -43.22 6.23 -5.56
CA LEU A 13 -43.30 6.05 -4.12
C LEU A 13 -41.89 5.99 -3.51
N ALA A 14 -41.62 6.95 -2.65
CA ALA A 14 -40.42 7.06 -1.84
C ALA A 14 -40.35 5.91 -0.83
N LEU A 15 -39.19 5.24 -0.74
CA LEU A 15 -38.82 4.48 0.43
C LEU A 15 -37.37 4.79 0.79
N VAL A 16 -37.23 5.31 2.01
CA VAL A 16 -36.02 5.56 2.79
C VAL A 16 -34.98 4.46 2.57
N ALA A 17 -33.94 4.75 1.80
CA ALA A 17 -32.66 4.07 1.95
C ALA A 17 -31.82 4.97 2.85
N ALA A 18 -31.63 4.51 4.08
CA ALA A 18 -30.73 5.11 5.04
C ALA A 18 -29.46 5.57 4.31
N ALA A 19 -29.14 6.85 4.44
CA ALA A 19 -27.75 7.24 4.35
C ALA A 19 -27.05 6.38 5.41
N ALA A 20 -26.44 5.29 4.98
CA ALA A 20 -25.35 4.70 5.72
C ALA A 20 -24.37 5.85 5.82
N THR A 21 -24.44 6.57 6.93
CA THR A 21 -23.31 7.32 7.44
C THR A 21 -22.22 6.27 7.45
N ALA A 22 -21.33 6.34 6.45
CA ALA A 22 -20.16 5.51 6.41
C ALA A 22 -19.49 5.81 7.73
N VAL A 23 -19.65 4.90 8.71
CA VAL A 23 -18.95 4.99 9.97
C VAL A 23 -17.51 5.14 9.54
N PRO A 24 -16.85 6.28 9.83
CA PRO A 24 -15.49 6.49 9.36
C PRO A 24 -14.71 5.27 9.80
N ALA A 25 -14.11 4.58 8.83
CA ALA A 25 -13.38 3.36 9.10
C ALA A 25 -12.43 3.67 10.25
N ARG A 26 -12.61 2.97 11.37
CA ARG A 26 -11.87 3.27 12.59
C ARG A 26 -10.38 3.14 12.24
N ALA A 27 -9.63 4.23 12.38
CA ALA A 27 -8.21 4.23 12.10
C ALA A 27 -7.54 3.05 12.81
N LEU A 28 -6.81 2.22 12.05
CA LEU A 28 -6.18 1.02 12.57
C LEU A 28 -5.16 1.44 13.64
N GLU A 29 -5.14 0.77 14.78
CA GLU A 29 -4.23 1.10 15.86
C GLU A 29 -2.77 0.94 15.44
N SER A 30 -2.49 -0.04 14.57
CA SER A 30 -1.17 -0.30 14.00
C SER A 30 -0.64 0.79 13.05
N SER A 31 -1.50 1.63 12.49
CA SER A 31 -1.11 2.74 11.59
C SER A 31 -1.38 4.13 12.19
N ARG A 32 -2.20 4.24 13.24
CA ARG A 32 -2.67 5.52 13.80
C ARG A 32 -1.59 6.56 14.07
N VAL A 33 -0.45 6.15 14.63
CA VAL A 33 0.65 7.09 14.90
C VAL A 33 1.28 7.55 13.59
N LEU A 34 1.57 6.62 12.68
CA LEU A 34 2.15 6.93 11.38
C LEU A 34 1.25 7.87 10.57
N GLU A 35 -0.05 7.60 10.52
CA GLU A 35 -1.05 8.45 9.87
C GLU A 35 -1.09 9.86 10.44
N ARG A 36 -1.12 9.99 11.77
CA ARG A 36 -1.14 11.30 12.44
C ARG A 36 0.12 12.11 12.13
N GLU A 37 1.29 11.48 12.23
CA GLU A 37 2.57 12.14 11.96
C GLU A 37 2.72 12.49 10.47
N LEU A 38 2.20 11.65 9.56
CA LEU A 38 2.13 11.95 8.13
C LEU A 38 1.16 13.11 7.84
N GLY A 39 0.01 13.17 8.52
CA GLY A 39 -0.95 14.25 8.37
C GLY A 39 -0.39 15.62 8.80
N SER A 40 0.51 15.64 9.80
CA SER A 40 1.14 16.88 10.28
C SER A 40 2.39 17.27 9.48
N SER A 41 3.20 16.30 9.04
CA SER A 41 4.48 16.56 8.36
C SER A 41 4.38 16.56 6.84
N GLY A 42 3.51 15.72 6.29
CA GLY A 42 3.33 15.46 4.87
C GLY A 42 4.20 14.33 4.30
N ARG A 43 5.29 13.94 4.98
CA ARG A 43 6.23 12.89 4.53
C ARG A 43 6.83 12.11 5.69
N ALA A 44 6.94 10.80 5.51
CA ALA A 44 7.66 9.91 6.42
C ALA A 44 8.75 9.13 5.66
N GLU A 45 9.90 8.91 6.30
CA GLU A 45 10.98 8.08 5.79
C GLU A 45 11.41 7.04 6.83
N ALA A 46 11.74 5.83 6.40
CA ALA A 46 12.26 4.77 7.26
C ALA A 46 13.27 3.90 6.51
N HIS A 47 14.24 3.36 7.23
CA HIS A 47 15.08 2.29 6.71
C HIS A 47 14.28 0.99 6.68
N LEU A 48 14.27 0.33 5.53
CA LEU A 48 13.59 -0.93 5.29
C LEU A 48 14.62 -2.05 5.12
N ARG A 49 14.40 -3.17 5.81
CA ARG A 49 15.15 -4.41 5.61
C ARG A 49 14.20 -5.58 5.36
N TYR A 50 14.48 -6.37 4.34
CA TYR A 50 13.71 -7.57 4.02
C TYR A 50 14.59 -8.62 3.35
N ALA A 51 14.21 -9.89 3.40
CA ALA A 51 14.90 -10.95 2.68
C ALA A 51 14.21 -11.20 1.33
N THR A 52 14.96 -11.55 0.29
CA THR A 52 14.39 -12.12 -0.94
C THR A 52 15.10 -13.41 -1.29
N ALA A 53 14.44 -14.30 -2.04
CA ALA A 53 15.14 -15.40 -2.67
C ALA A 53 16.25 -14.85 -3.58
N GLY A 54 17.46 -15.40 -3.44
CA GLY A 54 18.57 -15.20 -4.36
C GLY A 54 18.50 -16.21 -5.50
N MET A 55 19.09 -15.86 -6.66
CA MET A 55 19.12 -16.74 -7.84
C MET A 55 19.85 -18.08 -7.59
N GLY A 56 20.64 -18.20 -6.53
CA GLY A 56 21.34 -19.42 -6.12
C GLY A 56 20.72 -20.18 -4.95
N GLY A 57 19.44 -19.93 -4.61
CA GLY A 57 18.73 -20.62 -3.53
C GLY A 57 19.00 -20.09 -2.11
N GLY A 58 19.98 -19.22 -1.92
CA GLY A 58 20.21 -18.51 -0.65
C GLY A 58 19.32 -17.27 -0.52
N ALA A 59 18.82 -17.00 0.69
CA ALA A 59 18.13 -15.73 0.98
C ALA A 59 19.14 -14.57 0.97
N ARG A 60 18.85 -13.50 0.23
CA ARG A 60 19.62 -12.25 0.27
C ARG A 60 18.89 -11.22 1.12
N THR A 61 19.60 -10.54 2.00
CA THR A 61 19.05 -9.36 2.69
C THR A 61 19.12 -8.16 1.76
N VAL A 62 17.99 -7.49 1.62
CA VAL A 62 17.84 -6.21 0.92
C VAL A 62 17.71 -5.11 1.96
N ASN A 63 18.49 -4.04 1.76
CA ASN A 63 18.40 -2.80 2.54
C ASN A 63 17.92 -1.69 1.61
N ALA A 64 16.96 -0.90 2.07
CA ALA A 64 16.37 0.18 1.29
C ALA A 64 15.96 1.36 2.18
N LEU A 65 15.74 2.51 1.55
CA LEU A 65 15.04 3.65 2.15
C LEU A 65 13.61 3.67 1.63
N LEU A 66 12.64 3.56 2.54
CA LEU A 66 11.22 3.76 2.27
C LEU A 66 10.88 5.23 2.51
N ALA A 67 10.14 5.85 1.58
CA ALA A 67 9.51 7.14 1.76
C ALA A 67 8.02 7.06 1.43
N LEU A 68 7.19 7.66 2.28
CA LEU A 68 5.73 7.71 2.16
C LEU A 68 5.28 9.17 2.16
N GLU A 69 4.34 9.52 1.27
CA GLU A 69 3.65 10.81 1.24
C GLU A 69 2.17 10.66 0.91
N LEU A 70 1.33 11.51 1.51
CA LEU A 70 -0.10 11.56 1.21
C LEU A 70 -0.37 12.20 -0.17
N PRO A 71 -1.49 11.87 -0.84
CA PRO A 71 -2.48 10.87 -0.41
C PRO A 71 -1.98 9.42 -0.56
N GLU A 72 -1.26 9.03 -1.62
CA GLU A 72 -0.90 7.62 -1.80
C GLU A 72 0.42 7.45 -2.57
N ARG A 73 1.48 8.09 -2.12
CA ARG A 73 2.79 8.01 -2.77
C ARG A 73 3.75 7.20 -1.92
N ALA A 74 4.37 6.20 -2.53
CA ALA A 74 5.45 5.46 -1.91
C ALA A 74 6.66 5.40 -2.83
N ARG A 75 7.84 5.41 -2.23
CA ARG A 75 9.12 5.31 -2.91
C ARG A 75 10.04 4.39 -2.12
N LEU A 76 10.69 3.50 -2.83
CA LEU A 76 11.69 2.59 -2.30
C LEU A 76 13.01 2.79 -3.06
N ASP A 77 14.06 3.19 -2.36
CA ASP A 77 15.42 3.28 -2.89
C ASP A 77 16.26 2.13 -2.33
N VAL A 78 16.56 1.11 -3.14
CA VAL A 78 17.31 -0.09 -2.73
C VAL A 78 18.81 0.19 -2.78
N THR A 79 19.46 0.17 -1.61
CA THR A 79 20.85 0.60 -1.48
C THR A 79 21.83 -0.34 -2.16
N SER A 80 21.59 -1.65 -2.11
CA SER A 80 22.53 -2.65 -2.63
C SER A 80 22.57 -2.75 -4.15
N THR A 81 21.46 -2.46 -4.84
CA THR A 81 21.34 -2.59 -6.29
C THR A 81 21.23 -1.24 -7.01
N GLY A 82 20.99 -0.16 -6.26
CA GLY A 82 20.66 1.15 -6.82
C GLY A 82 19.27 1.21 -7.45
N GLU A 83 18.46 0.14 -7.34
CA GLU A 83 17.09 0.13 -7.85
C GLU A 83 16.24 1.17 -7.14
N LYS A 84 15.31 1.75 -7.89
CA LYS A 84 14.38 2.75 -7.38
C LYS A 84 12.99 2.41 -7.85
N ILE A 85 12.05 2.35 -6.93
CA ILE A 85 10.64 2.08 -7.21
C ILE A 85 9.84 3.27 -6.69
N VAL A 86 8.97 3.81 -7.51
CA VAL A 86 7.97 4.80 -7.09
C VAL A 86 6.60 4.34 -7.52
N THR A 87 5.63 4.57 -6.65
CA THR A 87 4.26 4.10 -6.80
C THR A 87 3.29 5.20 -6.37
N ARG A 88 2.20 5.36 -7.11
CA ARG A 88 1.19 6.41 -6.98
C ARG A 88 -0.17 5.94 -7.55
N PRO A 89 -1.29 6.65 -7.32
CA PRO A 89 -2.61 6.21 -7.78
C PRO A 89 -2.73 5.94 -9.28
N ASP A 90 -1.98 6.66 -10.11
CA ASP A 90 -1.95 6.55 -11.58
C ASP A 90 -0.91 5.53 -12.09
N GLY A 91 -0.20 4.82 -11.21
CA GLY A 91 0.78 3.79 -11.57
C GLY A 91 2.14 4.04 -10.92
N GLY A 92 3.22 3.82 -11.67
CA GLY A 92 4.56 4.10 -11.15
C GLY A 92 5.68 3.69 -12.07
N GLU A 93 6.91 3.80 -11.54
CA GLU A 93 8.13 3.47 -12.25
C GLU A 93 9.05 2.60 -11.38
N TRP A 94 9.76 1.68 -12.03
CA TRP A 94 10.86 0.92 -11.44
C TRP A 94 12.10 1.06 -12.30
N LEU A 95 13.10 1.77 -11.78
CA LEU A 95 14.42 1.88 -12.38
C LEU A 95 15.28 0.70 -11.94
N GLN A 96 15.83 -0.03 -12.93
CA GLN A 96 16.68 -1.21 -12.77
C GLN A 96 18.06 -0.96 -13.38
N PRO A 97 19.03 -0.42 -12.60
CA PRO A 97 20.33 -0.02 -13.13
C PRO A 97 21.14 -1.15 -13.76
N SER A 98 21.11 -2.35 -13.16
CA SER A 98 21.82 -3.53 -13.66
C SER A 98 21.36 -3.97 -15.05
N LEU A 99 20.08 -3.75 -15.36
CA LEU A 99 19.48 -4.08 -16.66
C LEU A 99 19.47 -2.88 -17.61
N ARG A 100 19.89 -1.70 -17.15
CA ARG A 100 19.71 -0.41 -17.86
C ARG A 100 18.26 -0.24 -18.35
N GLN A 101 17.31 -0.59 -17.49
CA GLN A 101 15.89 -0.56 -17.81
C GLN A 101 15.12 0.31 -16.83
N MET A 102 14.03 0.91 -17.31
CA MET A 102 13.00 1.51 -16.50
C MET A 102 11.65 0.91 -16.89
N LEU A 103 11.02 0.21 -15.96
CA LEU A 103 9.67 -0.29 -16.12
C LEU A 103 8.67 0.79 -15.74
N LYS A 104 7.63 0.96 -16.55
CA LYS A 104 6.44 1.74 -16.23
C LYS A 104 5.28 0.79 -16.01
N PHE A 105 4.58 0.96 -14.91
CA PHE A 105 3.46 0.11 -14.56
C PHE A 105 2.20 0.90 -14.26
N ARG A 106 1.05 0.30 -14.59
CA ARG A 106 -0.30 0.82 -14.39
C ARG A 106 -0.76 0.62 -12.94
N PRO A 107 -1.83 1.32 -12.49
CA PRO A 107 -2.35 1.20 -11.12
C PRO A 107 -2.59 -0.25 -10.68
N GLN A 108 -3.12 -1.10 -11.57
CA GLN A 108 -3.45 -2.50 -11.29
C GLN A 108 -2.21 -3.33 -10.93
N GLN A 109 -1.09 -3.06 -11.59
CA GLN A 109 0.18 -3.76 -11.37
C GLN A 109 0.87 -3.24 -10.10
N ALA A 110 0.77 -1.94 -9.82
CA ALA A 110 1.26 -1.34 -8.58
C ALA A 110 0.47 -1.82 -7.36
N ALA A 111 -0.82 -2.14 -7.53
CA ALA A 111 -1.75 -2.40 -6.44
C ALA A 111 -1.28 -3.50 -5.48
N ALA A 112 -0.70 -4.59 -5.98
CA ALA A 112 -0.19 -5.66 -5.12
C ALA A 112 1.02 -5.21 -4.29
N ALA A 113 1.96 -4.48 -4.89
CA ALA A 113 3.12 -3.92 -4.20
C ALA A 113 2.76 -2.78 -3.23
N LEU A 114 1.69 -2.04 -3.54
CA LEU A 114 1.17 -0.91 -2.77
C LEU A 114 0.26 -1.32 -1.63
N ARG A 115 -0.37 -2.49 -1.72
CA ARG A 115 -1.47 -2.92 -0.85
C ARG A 115 -1.19 -2.67 0.63
N TRP A 116 -0.09 -3.21 1.13
CA TRP A 116 0.27 -3.08 2.54
C TRP A 116 0.75 -1.67 2.92
N TRP A 117 1.27 -0.89 1.95
CA TRP A 117 1.57 0.52 2.18
C TRP A 117 0.29 1.35 2.31
N LYS A 118 -0.73 1.11 1.47
CA LYS A 118 -2.04 1.78 1.58
C LYS A 118 -2.73 1.48 2.92
N VAL A 119 -2.61 0.25 3.40
CA VAL A 119 -3.10 -0.13 4.73
C VAL A 119 -2.38 0.65 5.83
N LEU A 120 -1.05 0.77 5.75
CA LEU A 120 -0.26 1.55 6.72
C LEU A 120 -0.51 3.06 6.64
N LEU A 121 -1.04 3.56 5.52
CA LEU A 121 -1.46 4.94 5.34
C LEU A 121 -2.92 5.19 5.78
N GLY A 122 -3.65 4.16 6.21
CA GLY A 122 -5.04 4.28 6.66
C GLY A 122 -6.08 4.35 5.53
N ASP A 123 -5.65 4.18 4.28
CA ASP A 123 -6.47 4.43 3.08
C ASP A 123 -7.21 3.19 2.56
N ASP A 124 -7.25 2.08 3.30
CA ASP A 124 -8.00 0.88 2.92
C ASP A 124 -9.14 0.58 3.91
N SER A 125 -10.36 0.98 3.54
CA SER A 125 -11.57 0.77 4.34
C SER A 125 -11.96 -0.71 4.52
N ARG A 126 -11.34 -1.62 3.75
CA ARG A 126 -11.54 -3.06 3.86
C ARG A 126 -10.66 -3.68 4.94
N ALA A 127 -9.69 -2.93 5.46
CA ALA A 127 -8.83 -3.41 6.52
C ALA A 127 -9.62 -3.60 7.82
N ARG A 128 -9.38 -4.73 8.48
CA ARG A 128 -9.85 -5.04 9.83
C ARG A 128 -8.64 -5.40 10.66
N GLU A 129 -8.64 -4.98 11.91
CA GLU A 129 -7.52 -5.19 12.81
C GLU A 129 -7.97 -5.93 14.06
N ARG A 130 -7.13 -6.88 14.49
CA ARG A 130 -7.25 -7.54 15.78
C ARG A 130 -5.91 -7.48 16.49
N ARG A 131 -5.90 -6.97 17.72
CA ARG A 131 -4.72 -7.04 18.59
C ARG A 131 -4.45 -8.49 19.01
N THR A 132 -3.21 -8.93 18.88
CA THR A 132 -2.76 -10.29 19.24
C THR A 132 -1.69 -10.30 20.32
N GLY A 133 -1.08 -9.15 20.62
CA GLY A 133 -0.11 -9.00 21.70
C GLY A 133 0.06 -7.56 22.16
N GLU A 134 1.02 -7.34 23.04
CA GLU A 134 1.50 -6.00 23.39
C GLU A 134 2.25 -5.45 22.17
N HIS A 135 1.68 -4.45 21.49
CA HIS A 135 2.19 -3.88 20.23
C HIS A 135 2.14 -4.77 18.98
N THR A 136 1.43 -5.91 19.02
CA THR A 136 1.26 -6.77 17.86
C THR A 136 -0.20 -6.86 17.44
N TYR A 137 -0.42 -6.70 16.14
CA TYR A 137 -1.74 -6.66 15.51
C TYR A 137 -1.73 -7.56 14.28
N VAL A 138 -2.84 -8.26 14.04
CA VAL A 138 -3.13 -8.88 12.76
C VAL A 138 -4.08 -7.96 12.02
N VAL A 139 -3.65 -7.52 10.85
CA VAL A 139 -4.46 -6.74 9.91
C VAL A 139 -4.91 -7.68 8.80
N THR A 140 -6.21 -7.77 8.59
CA THR A 140 -6.84 -8.59 7.54
C THR A 140 -7.49 -7.67 6.53
N LEU A 141 -7.20 -7.88 5.26
CA LEU A 141 -7.88 -7.22 4.16
C LEU A 141 -9.04 -8.08 3.70
N LEU A 142 -10.24 -7.50 3.66
CA LEU A 142 -11.43 -8.18 3.18
C LEU A 142 -11.59 -8.00 1.67
N GLY A 143 -11.88 -9.09 0.97
CA GLY A 143 -12.25 -9.09 -0.43
C GLY A 143 -13.74 -8.78 -0.65
N PRO A 144 -14.19 -8.74 -1.91
CA PRO A 144 -15.61 -8.67 -2.25
C PRO A 144 -16.40 -9.79 -1.56
N GLY A 145 -17.49 -9.45 -0.88
CA GLY A 145 -18.28 -10.41 -0.10
C GLY A 145 -17.79 -10.65 1.33
N GLY A 146 -16.74 -9.95 1.78
CA GLY A 146 -16.32 -9.94 3.19
C GLY A 146 -15.41 -11.11 3.61
N ALA A 147 -15.00 -11.98 2.68
CA ALA A 147 -14.03 -13.03 2.94
C ALA A 147 -12.60 -12.45 3.06
N PRO A 148 -11.72 -13.01 3.91
CA PRO A 148 -10.31 -12.62 3.96
C PRO A 148 -9.63 -12.83 2.60
N GLU A 149 -9.02 -11.77 2.06
CA GLU A 149 -8.25 -11.78 0.81
C GLU A 149 -6.74 -11.85 1.10
N ASP A 150 -6.28 -11.12 2.12
CA ASP A 150 -4.87 -11.05 2.51
C ASP A 150 -4.76 -10.72 4.00
N SER A 151 -3.61 -11.00 4.62
CA SER A 151 -3.35 -10.65 6.02
C SER A 151 -1.90 -10.34 6.30
N ALA A 152 -1.63 -9.45 7.26
CA ALA A 152 -0.29 -9.18 7.74
C ALA A 152 -0.27 -9.06 9.26
N GLU A 153 0.80 -9.56 9.87
CA GLU A 153 1.12 -9.26 11.25
C GLU A 153 1.96 -7.97 11.29
N VAL A 154 1.52 -6.98 12.04
CA VAL A 154 2.20 -5.71 12.25
C VAL A 154 2.63 -5.62 13.71
N THR A 155 3.92 -5.43 13.94
CA THR A 155 4.50 -5.14 15.26
C THR A 155 4.93 -3.68 15.30
N LEU A 156 4.59 -2.97 16.37
CA LEU A 156 4.97 -1.57 16.59
C LEU A 156 6.19 -1.46 17.51
N ASN A 157 6.93 -0.35 17.38
CA ASN A 157 7.92 0.05 18.38
C ASN A 157 7.27 0.78 19.56
N SER A 158 8.07 1.17 20.55
CA SER A 158 7.61 1.91 21.74
C SER A 158 7.00 3.29 21.44
N ARG A 159 7.23 3.85 20.25
CA ARG A 159 6.59 5.09 19.77
C ARG A 159 5.24 4.82 19.09
N GLY A 160 4.84 3.55 18.96
CA GLY A 160 3.64 3.14 18.24
C GLY A 160 3.77 3.23 16.71
N LEU A 161 5.00 3.28 16.18
CA LEU A 161 5.27 3.25 14.73
C LEU A 161 5.56 1.82 14.26
N PRO A 162 5.21 1.46 13.01
CA PRO A 162 5.50 0.13 12.47
C PRO A 162 6.99 -0.20 12.54
N LEU A 163 7.31 -1.31 13.19
CA LEU A 163 8.67 -1.87 13.32
C LEU A 163 8.84 -3.11 12.45
N ARG A 164 7.79 -3.92 12.33
CA ARG A 164 7.81 -5.16 11.55
C ARG A 164 6.46 -5.35 10.87
N LEU A 165 6.49 -5.80 9.63
CA LEU A 165 5.33 -6.27 8.88
C LEU A 165 5.66 -7.65 8.30
N ALA A 166 4.83 -8.65 8.56
CA ALA A 166 4.99 -10.01 8.03
C ALA A 166 3.72 -10.44 7.29
N ALA A 167 3.83 -10.75 6.00
CA ALA A 167 2.70 -11.12 5.15
C ALA A 167 3.00 -12.40 4.33
N PRO A 168 2.10 -13.41 4.28
CA PRO A 168 0.82 -13.43 4.98
C PRO A 168 0.96 -13.69 6.50
N ALA A 169 0.01 -13.22 7.31
CA ALA A 169 0.05 -13.40 8.76
C ALA A 169 0.04 -14.89 9.16
N GLY A 170 0.86 -15.26 10.15
CA GLY A 170 0.93 -16.63 10.67
C GLY A 170 1.58 -17.67 9.75
N SER A 171 2.08 -17.27 8.58
CA SER A 171 2.79 -18.18 7.67
C SER A 171 4.28 -18.27 8.00
N PRO A 172 4.88 -19.49 7.99
CA PRO A 172 6.34 -19.64 8.08
C PRO A 172 7.06 -19.04 6.87
N ASP A 173 6.40 -18.98 5.72
CA ASP A 173 6.93 -18.42 4.46
C ASP A 173 6.60 -16.93 4.31
N ALA A 174 6.16 -16.28 5.38
CA ALA A 174 5.81 -14.87 5.35
C ALA A 174 7.01 -14.01 4.94
N GLN A 175 6.78 -13.10 3.99
CA GLN A 175 7.72 -12.04 3.68
C GLN A 175 7.77 -11.06 4.86
N VAL A 176 8.93 -10.96 5.49
CA VAL A 176 9.15 -10.07 6.64
C VAL A 176 9.85 -8.79 6.19
N TYR A 177 9.25 -7.67 6.54
CA TYR A 177 9.76 -6.31 6.40
C TYR A 177 10.05 -5.74 7.78
N ARG A 178 11.24 -5.16 7.98
CA ARG A 178 11.65 -4.47 9.20
C ARG A 178 11.87 -3.00 8.90
N LEU A 179 11.21 -2.13 9.66
CA LEU A 179 11.21 -0.69 9.46
C LEU A 179 11.84 -0.01 10.67
N GLU A 180 12.85 0.82 10.44
CA GLU A 180 13.64 1.44 11.50
C GLU A 180 13.92 2.91 11.21
N GLY A 181 14.18 3.68 12.27
CA GLY A 181 14.64 5.07 12.12
C GLY A 181 13.63 6.00 11.45
N TRP A 182 12.34 5.86 11.77
CA TRP A 182 11.29 6.74 11.22
C TRP A 182 11.60 8.22 11.43
N ARG A 183 11.54 8.98 10.33
CA ARG A 183 11.72 10.43 10.28
C ARG A 183 10.53 11.07 9.59
N PHE A 184 10.10 12.22 10.09
CA PHE A 184 8.98 12.99 9.55
C PHE A 184 9.48 14.32 9.03
N MET A 185 9.07 14.68 7.81
CA MET A 185 9.67 15.74 7.03
C MET A 185 8.62 16.43 6.17
N ARG A 186 8.98 17.59 5.60
CA ARG A 186 8.14 18.26 4.60
C ARG A 186 7.99 17.41 3.33
N PRO A 187 6.84 17.47 2.66
CA PRO A 187 6.61 16.75 1.42
C PRO A 187 7.51 17.28 0.31
N ARG A 188 7.95 16.37 -0.56
CA ARG A 188 8.59 16.68 -1.85
C ARG A 188 7.57 16.84 -2.96
N GLY A 189 6.34 16.38 -2.74
CA GLY A 189 5.25 16.48 -3.70
C GLY A 189 5.49 15.57 -4.92
N PRO A 190 4.73 15.78 -6.02
CA PRO A 190 4.75 14.90 -7.19
C PRO A 190 6.15 14.65 -7.78
N ALA A 191 7.03 15.66 -7.76
CA ALA A 191 8.38 15.55 -8.29
C ALA A 191 9.24 14.51 -7.55
N GLY A 192 8.99 14.28 -6.25
CA GLY A 192 9.70 13.28 -5.45
C GLY A 192 9.38 11.83 -5.80
N PHE A 193 8.28 11.60 -6.53
CA PHE A 193 7.70 10.29 -6.86
C PHE A 193 7.53 10.08 -8.36
N LYS A 194 8.44 10.70 -9.13
CA LYS A 194 8.59 10.50 -10.56
C LYS A 194 10.03 10.14 -10.84
N LEU A 195 10.26 9.03 -11.53
CA LEU A 195 11.58 8.65 -12.00
C LEU A 195 11.78 9.09 -13.46
N ALA A 196 13.03 9.35 -13.81
CA ALA A 196 13.45 9.58 -15.19
C ALA A 196 14.45 8.48 -15.58
N ALA A 197 14.29 7.96 -16.80
CA ALA A 197 15.25 7.04 -17.36
C ALA A 197 16.55 7.81 -17.71
N PRO A 198 17.71 7.36 -17.21
CA PRO A 198 18.99 7.90 -17.67
C PRO A 198 19.21 7.67 -19.17
N ALA A 199 20.14 8.42 -19.77
CA ALA A 199 20.48 8.25 -21.17
C ALA A 199 20.92 6.81 -21.48
N GLY A 200 20.37 6.24 -22.56
CA GLY A 200 20.64 4.87 -22.98
C GLY A 200 20.02 3.79 -22.08
N TYR A 201 19.00 4.13 -21.28
CA TYR A 201 18.14 3.14 -20.64
C TYR A 201 16.94 2.83 -21.53
N GLU A 202 16.56 1.56 -21.57
CA GLU A 202 15.32 1.11 -22.21
C GLU A 202 14.12 1.42 -21.30
N VAL A 203 13.01 1.89 -21.88
CA VAL A 203 11.76 2.14 -21.15
C VAL A 203 10.71 1.14 -21.59
N VAL A 204 10.31 0.25 -20.68
CA VAL A 204 9.33 -0.81 -20.95
C VAL A 204 8.03 -0.47 -20.24
N SER A 205 6.91 -0.46 -20.98
CA SER A 205 5.59 -0.32 -20.38
C SER A 205 4.98 -1.71 -20.17
N LEU A 206 4.70 -2.06 -18.92
CA LEU A 206 4.06 -3.33 -18.59
C LEU A 206 2.56 -3.30 -18.97
N PRO A 207 2.02 -4.37 -19.56
CA PRO A 207 0.65 -4.42 -20.09
C PRO A 207 -0.44 -4.40 -19.02
#